data_AF-A0A8T6LHX7-F1
#
_entry.id   AF-A0A8T6LHX7-F1
#
_cell.length_a   1.000
_cell.length_b   1.000
_cell.length_c   1.000
_cell.angle_alpha   90.00
_cell.angle_beta   90.00
_cell.angle_gamma   90.00
#
_symmetry.space_group_name_H-M   'P 1'
#
loop_
_entity.id
_entity.type
_entity.pdbx_description
1 polymer ?
#
loop_
_entity_poly.entity_id
_entity_poly.type
_entity_poly.pdbx_seq_one_letter_code
_entity_poly.pdbx_strand_id
1 'polypeptide(L)'
;MFVDLMHDLRKTLASLILRAQVEQQPPVRRCPMGGQRLTYTGPQETSAATNRARPAAPVSRRAGAPGRVDATGIARSARAAAGPATDVSTLATNRGEARKSRPVTVEARPGRNAPCPCGSGKKYKKCHGRAA
;
A
#
# COMPACT_ATOMS: atom_id res chain seq x y z
N MET A 1 40.77 27.35 -13.71
CA MET A 1 39.88 27.94 -12.69
C MET A 1 38.47 27.32 -12.71
N PHE A 2 37.60 27.62 -13.68
CA PHE A 2 36.21 27.10 -13.68
C PHE A 2 36.11 25.59 -13.96
N VAL A 3 36.91 25.07 -14.89
CA VAL A 3 36.92 23.63 -15.22
C VAL A 3 37.42 22.78 -14.06
N ASP A 4 38.39 23.31 -13.30
CA ASP A 4 38.93 22.67 -12.09
C ASP A 4 37.89 22.66 -10.97
N LEU A 5 37.19 23.79 -10.76
CA LEU A 5 36.05 23.88 -9.84
C LEU A 5 34.98 22.85 -10.19
N MET A 6 34.62 22.71 -11.47
CA MET A 6 33.62 21.73 -11.91
C MET A 6 34.12 20.28 -11.78
N HIS A 7 35.42 20.05 -11.80
CA HIS A 7 36.00 18.75 -11.48
C HIS A 7 35.89 18.45 -9.99
N ASP A 8 36.18 19.42 -9.13
CA ASP A 8 36.11 19.26 -7.69
C ASP A 8 34.67 19.10 -7.19
N LEU A 9 33.72 19.84 -7.77
CA LEU A 9 32.30 19.72 -7.46
C LEU A 9 31.77 18.33 -7.82
N ARG A 10 32.14 17.80 -9.00
CA ARG A 10 31.76 16.44 -9.42
C ARG A 10 32.38 15.36 -8.55
N LYS A 11 33.66 15.47 -8.18
CA LYS A 11 34.32 14.52 -7.28
C LYS A 11 33.67 14.50 -5.90
N THR A 12 33.35 15.67 -5.37
CA THR A 12 32.72 15.83 -4.05
C THR A 12 31.34 15.19 -4.03
N LEU A 13 30.48 15.55 -4.99
CA LEU A 13 29.14 14.97 -5.11
C LEU A 13 29.17 13.45 -5.35
N ALA A 14 30.06 12.97 -6.21
CA ALA A 14 30.20 11.54 -6.46
C ALA A 14 30.55 10.78 -5.18
N SER A 15 31.56 11.26 -4.42
CA SER A 15 31.96 10.62 -3.17
C SER A 15 30.85 10.60 -2.12
N LEU A 16 30.04 11.66 -2.07
CA LEU A 16 28.96 11.81 -1.10
C LEU A 16 27.78 10.90 -1.42
N ILE A 17 27.42 10.77 -2.70
CA ILE A 17 26.34 9.88 -3.16
C ILE A 17 26.77 8.40 -3.05
N LEU A 18 28.00 8.06 -3.48
CA LEU A 18 28.49 6.67 -3.48
C LEU A 18 28.76 6.13 -2.07
N ARG A 19 28.98 7.00 -1.08
CA ARG A 19 29.16 6.61 0.34
C ARG A 19 27.90 6.79 1.18
N ALA A 20 26.85 7.39 0.64
CA ALA A 20 25.60 7.56 1.36
C ALA A 20 24.96 6.18 1.59
N GLN A 21 25.02 5.72 2.83
CA GLN A 21 24.25 4.57 3.26
C GLN A 21 22.81 5.04 3.48
N VAL A 22 21.92 4.68 2.56
CA VAL A 22 20.48 4.90 2.73
C VAL A 22 19.99 3.85 3.71
N GLU A 23 19.85 4.26 4.97
CA GLU A 23 19.10 3.50 5.96
C GLU A 23 17.63 3.52 5.53
N GLN A 24 17.23 2.51 4.76
CA GLN A 24 15.83 2.33 4.39
C GLN A 24 15.06 2.03 5.66
N GLN A 25 14.34 3.03 6.17
CA GLN A 25 13.49 2.88 7.34
C GLN A 25 12.65 1.63 7.13
N PRO A 26 12.76 0.61 8.01
CA PRO A 26 12.06 -0.64 7.82
C PRO A 26 10.58 -0.30 7.67
N PRO A 27 9.85 -0.96 6.74
CA PRO A 27 8.44 -0.68 6.57
C PRO A 27 7.82 -0.79 7.95
N VAL A 28 7.27 0.33 8.46
CA VAL A 28 6.51 0.32 9.69
C VAL A 28 5.51 -0.80 9.51
N ARG A 29 5.77 -1.90 10.22
CA ARG A 29 4.82 -2.97 10.35
C ARG A 29 3.67 -2.29 11.04
N ARG A 30 2.67 -1.86 10.26
CA ARG A 30 1.32 -1.72 10.76
C ARG A 30 1.02 -3.11 11.28
N CYS A 31 1.25 -3.31 12.57
CA CYS A 31 0.73 -4.46 13.26
C CYS A 31 -0.75 -4.48 12.88
N PRO A 32 -1.26 -5.60 12.33
CA PRO A 32 -2.70 -5.77 12.26
C PRO A 32 -3.18 -5.64 13.70
N MET A 33 -3.88 -4.54 13.99
CA MET A 33 -4.54 -4.25 15.25
C MET A 33 -5.27 -5.51 15.71
N GLY A 34 -4.70 -6.22 16.70
CA GLY A 34 -5.34 -7.29 17.44
C GLY A 34 -5.83 -8.47 16.61
N GLY A 35 -5.59 -9.68 17.10
CA GLY A 35 -6.60 -10.72 16.89
C GLY A 35 -7.89 -10.22 17.53
N GLN A 36 -8.74 -9.53 16.79
CA GLN A 36 -10.14 -9.34 17.17
C GLN A 36 -10.76 -10.72 17.08
N ARG A 37 -10.68 -11.46 18.19
CA ARG A 37 -11.45 -12.66 18.42
C ARG A 37 -12.91 -12.24 18.30
N LEU A 38 -13.51 -12.51 17.14
CA LEU A 38 -14.94 -12.37 16.93
C LEU A 38 -15.63 -13.31 17.91
N THR A 39 -16.01 -12.79 19.07
CA THR A 39 -16.94 -13.47 19.98
C THR A 39 -18.30 -13.42 19.32
N TYR A 40 -18.75 -14.58 18.83
CA TYR A 40 -20.09 -14.76 18.30
C TYR A 40 -21.10 -14.53 19.44
N THR A 41 -21.70 -13.34 19.47
CA THR A 41 -22.84 -13.01 20.34
C THR A 41 -24.14 -13.33 19.60
N GLY A 42 -24.25 -14.56 19.07
CA GLY A 42 -25.54 -15.08 18.66
C GLY A 42 -26.32 -15.57 19.89
N PRO A 43 -27.65 -15.57 19.85
CA PRO A 43 -28.45 -16.22 20.89
C PRO A 43 -28.08 -17.70 20.86
N GLN A 44 -27.45 -18.17 21.92
CA GLN A 44 -27.22 -19.59 22.11
C GLN A 44 -28.60 -20.13 22.44
N GLU A 45 -29.20 -20.89 21.53
CA GLU A 45 -30.41 -21.63 21.83
C GLU A 45 -30.06 -22.65 22.92
N THR A 46 -30.19 -22.21 24.16
CA THR A 46 -30.14 -23.09 25.32
C THR A 46 -31.36 -23.98 25.22
N SER A 47 -31.19 -25.16 24.63
CA SER A 47 -32.07 -26.31 24.86
C SER A 47 -31.89 -26.78 26.31
N ALA A 48 -32.37 -25.97 27.26
CA ALA A 48 -32.65 -26.31 28.67
C ALA A 48 -32.74 -25.03 29.50
N ALA A 49 -33.95 -24.51 29.69
CA ALA A 49 -34.46 -24.17 31.02
C ALA A 49 -35.86 -23.56 30.90
N THR A 50 -36.83 -24.35 31.34
CA THR A 50 -38.15 -23.96 31.79
C THR A 50 -38.13 -22.62 32.57
N ASN A 51 -38.98 -21.69 32.12
CA ASN A 51 -39.59 -20.55 32.84
C ASN A 51 -38.69 -19.47 33.50
N ARG A 52 -38.66 -18.25 32.91
CA ARG A 52 -39.30 -17.05 33.50
C ARG A 52 -39.18 -15.81 32.59
N ALA A 53 -40.29 -15.08 32.52
CA ALA A 53 -40.42 -13.80 31.83
C ALA A 53 -39.75 -12.63 32.59
N ARG A 54 -39.17 -11.68 31.84
CA ARG A 54 -39.06 -10.26 32.25
C ARG A 54 -38.95 -9.36 31.01
N PRO A 55 -39.78 -8.30 30.85
CA PRO A 55 -39.68 -7.43 29.68
C PRO A 55 -38.72 -6.25 29.94
N ALA A 56 -37.99 -5.81 28.90
CA ALA A 56 -37.18 -4.59 28.92
C ALA A 56 -37.52 -3.67 27.74
N ALA A 57 -37.61 -2.37 28.04
CA ALA A 57 -38.15 -1.25 27.27
C ALA A 57 -37.38 -0.87 25.98
N PRO A 58 -37.98 -0.10 25.05
CA PRO A 58 -37.32 0.29 23.79
C PRO A 58 -36.43 1.53 23.95
N VAL A 59 -35.13 1.40 23.62
CA VAL A 59 -34.21 2.53 23.46
C VAL A 59 -34.10 2.87 21.97
N SER A 60 -34.71 3.99 21.59
CA SER A 60 -34.60 4.59 20.26
C SER A 60 -33.14 4.99 19.97
N ARG A 61 -32.50 4.35 19.00
CA ARG A 61 -31.23 4.81 18.42
C ARG A 61 -31.50 5.39 17.04
N ARG A 62 -31.37 6.72 16.93
CA ARG A 62 -31.26 7.43 15.65
C ARG A 62 -30.09 6.85 14.84
N ALA A 63 -30.39 6.30 13.68
CA ALA A 63 -29.38 5.85 12.73
C ALA A 63 -28.73 7.07 12.07
N GLY A 64 -27.42 7.26 12.28
CA GLY A 64 -26.61 8.10 11.40
C GLY A 64 -26.43 7.38 10.07
N ALA A 65 -26.84 8.04 8.98
CA ALA A 65 -26.74 7.48 7.63
C ALA A 65 -25.27 7.28 7.21
N PRO A 66 -24.92 6.20 6.48
CA PRO A 66 -23.58 6.03 5.94
C PRO A 66 -23.29 7.07 4.86
N GLY A 67 -22.15 7.76 4.99
CA GLY A 67 -21.70 8.74 4.02
C GLY A 67 -21.49 8.12 2.64
N ARG A 68 -22.09 8.73 1.61
CA ARG A 68 -22.00 8.27 0.21
C ARG A 68 -20.60 8.59 -0.34
N VAL A 69 -19.85 7.55 -0.72
CA VAL A 69 -18.60 7.67 -1.48
C VAL A 69 -18.91 7.56 -2.97
N ASP A 70 -18.19 8.30 -3.82
CA ASP A 70 -18.34 8.19 -5.28
C ASP A 70 -17.66 6.92 -5.82
N ALA A 71 -17.85 6.58 -7.10
CA ALA A 71 -17.33 5.35 -7.73
C ALA A 71 -15.79 5.18 -7.65
N THR A 72 -15.07 6.25 -7.34
CA THR A 72 -13.62 6.27 -7.11
C THR A 72 -13.23 6.06 -5.63
N GLY A 73 -14.18 5.82 -4.74
CA GLY A 73 -13.97 5.53 -3.32
C GLY A 73 -13.65 6.75 -2.45
N ILE A 74 -13.79 7.96 -2.99
CA ILE A 74 -13.50 9.21 -2.27
C ILE A 74 -14.79 9.72 -1.60
N ALA A 75 -14.71 10.08 -0.32
CA ALA A 75 -15.80 10.72 0.40
C ALA A 75 -16.07 12.11 -0.19
N ARG A 76 -17.34 12.43 -0.48
CA ARG A 76 -17.72 13.75 -1.04
C ARG A 76 -17.26 14.91 -0.15
N SER A 77 -17.19 14.70 1.16
CA SER A 77 -16.65 15.65 2.14
C SER A 77 -15.14 15.92 1.98
N ALA A 78 -14.37 14.99 1.41
CA ALA A 78 -12.93 15.15 1.18
C ALA A 78 -12.60 16.01 -0.05
N ARG A 79 -13.53 16.20 -1.00
CA ARG A 79 -13.30 17.06 -2.18
C ARG A 79 -13.35 18.56 -1.88
N ALA A 80 -14.01 18.96 -0.79
CA ALA A 80 -14.15 20.38 -0.42
C ALA A 80 -12.84 21.03 0.08
N ALA A 81 -11.77 20.24 0.30
CA ALA A 81 -10.50 20.72 0.83
C ALA A 81 -9.36 20.83 -0.21
N ALA A 82 -9.64 20.58 -1.51
CA ALA A 82 -8.64 20.77 -2.55
C ALA A 82 -8.62 22.24 -3.00
N GLY A 83 -7.57 22.98 -2.62
CA GLY A 83 -7.31 24.34 -3.06
C GLY A 83 -7.13 24.48 -4.59
N PRO A 84 -6.94 25.72 -5.11
CA PRO A 84 -6.99 25.99 -6.54
C PRO A 84 -5.99 25.13 -7.30
N ALA A 85 -6.49 24.46 -8.34
CA ALA A 85 -5.70 23.64 -9.24
C ALA A 85 -4.64 24.52 -9.93
N THR A 86 -3.41 24.47 -9.42
CA THR A 86 -2.26 25.03 -10.12
C THR A 86 -1.99 24.19 -11.36
N ASP A 87 -1.96 24.86 -12.51
CA ASP A 87 -1.61 24.22 -13.78
C ASP A 87 -0.15 23.76 -13.72
N VAL A 88 0.03 22.46 -13.51
CA VAL A 88 1.34 21.79 -13.49
C VAL A 88 2.11 21.95 -14.81
N SER A 89 1.43 22.36 -15.90
CA SER A 89 2.05 22.63 -17.20
C SER A 89 2.92 23.89 -17.22
N THR A 90 2.66 24.87 -16.35
CA THR A 90 3.42 26.14 -16.32
C THR A 90 4.68 26.10 -15.46
N LEU A 91 4.97 24.98 -14.80
CA LEU A 91 6.16 24.82 -13.96
C LEU A 91 7.38 24.47 -14.82
N ALA A 92 8.21 25.48 -15.11
CA ALA A 92 9.50 25.27 -15.77
C ALA A 92 10.50 24.62 -14.80
N THR A 93 10.85 23.36 -15.05
CA THR A 93 11.92 22.67 -14.31
C THR A 93 13.20 22.64 -15.16
N ASN A 94 14.36 22.86 -14.54
CA ASN A 94 15.69 22.80 -15.19
C ASN A 94 16.11 21.36 -15.56
N ARG A 95 15.20 20.59 -16.18
CA ARG A 95 15.46 19.23 -16.63
C ARG A 95 15.95 19.29 -18.07
N GLY A 96 17.24 19.56 -18.25
CA GLY A 96 17.92 19.42 -19.55
C GLY A 96 17.60 18.06 -20.17
N GLU A 97 17.50 18.02 -21.50
CA GLU A 97 17.01 16.90 -22.32
C GLU A 97 17.29 15.53 -21.71
N ALA A 98 16.30 15.03 -20.98
CA ALA A 98 16.34 13.70 -20.43
C ALA A 98 16.30 12.74 -21.63
N ARG A 99 17.47 12.18 -21.97
CA ARG A 99 17.57 11.07 -22.92
C ARG A 99 16.50 10.05 -22.52
N LYS A 100 15.51 9.87 -23.39
CA LYS A 100 14.38 8.97 -23.16
C LYS A 100 14.93 7.56 -23.06
N SER A 101 15.26 7.12 -21.83
CA SER A 101 15.60 5.73 -21.58
C SER A 101 14.36 4.92 -21.89
N ARG A 102 14.48 3.99 -22.84
CA ARG A 102 13.39 3.06 -23.12
C ARG A 102 13.21 2.19 -21.87
N PRO A 103 11.98 2.06 -21.34
CA PRO A 103 11.75 1.23 -20.18
C PRO A 103 12.15 -0.21 -20.52
N VAL A 104 13.02 -0.79 -19.69
CA VAL A 104 13.39 -2.20 -19.79
C VAL A 104 12.19 -3.01 -19.29
N THR A 105 11.50 -3.70 -20.19
CA THR A 105 10.44 -4.65 -19.82
C THR A 105 11.10 -5.86 -19.17
N VAL A 106 11.07 -5.91 -17.85
CA VAL A 106 11.47 -7.11 -17.10
C VAL A 106 10.30 -8.08 -17.16
N GLU A 107 10.54 -9.28 -17.66
CA GLU A 107 9.50 -10.32 -17.63
C GLU A 107 9.09 -10.61 -16.19
N ALA A 108 7.77 -10.66 -15.95
CA ALA A 108 7.23 -10.86 -14.62
C ALA A 108 7.75 -12.19 -14.04
N ARG A 109 8.34 -12.14 -12.83
CA ARG A 109 8.78 -13.37 -12.14
C ARG A 109 7.58 -14.32 -11.98
N PRO A 110 7.76 -15.62 -12.27
CA PRO A 110 6.67 -16.58 -12.15
C PRO A 110 6.13 -16.60 -10.72
N GLY A 111 4.81 -16.50 -10.58
CA GLY A 111 4.15 -16.57 -9.28
C GLY A 111 4.44 -17.92 -8.59
N ARG A 112 4.42 -17.94 -7.25
CA ARG A 112 4.78 -19.13 -6.44
C ARG A 112 4.05 -20.43 -6.84
N ASN A 113 2.82 -20.33 -7.36
CA ASN A 113 2.01 -21.48 -7.80
C ASN A 113 1.96 -21.68 -9.33
N ALA A 114 2.58 -20.82 -10.15
CA ALA A 114 2.61 -20.93 -11.60
C ALA A 114 3.34 -22.21 -12.07
N PRO A 115 3.09 -22.72 -13.29
CA PRO A 115 3.91 -23.78 -13.86
C PRO A 115 5.38 -23.34 -13.88
N CYS A 116 6.28 -24.27 -13.53
CA CYS A 116 7.70 -23.96 -13.47
C CYS A 116 8.27 -23.79 -14.90
N PRO A 117 9.07 -22.74 -15.18
CA PRO A 117 9.60 -22.47 -16.52
C PRO A 117 10.54 -23.55 -17.06
N CYS A 118 10.95 -24.52 -16.25
CA CYS A 118 11.73 -25.67 -16.70
C CYS A 118 10.91 -26.76 -17.41
N GLY A 119 9.60 -26.59 -17.57
CA GLY A 119 8.74 -27.57 -18.26
C GLY A 119 8.42 -28.84 -17.48
N SER A 120 8.81 -28.95 -16.20
CA SER A 120 8.61 -30.16 -15.40
C SER A 120 7.15 -30.47 -15.00
N GLY A 121 6.19 -29.61 -15.37
CA GLY A 121 4.79 -29.70 -14.96
C GLY A 121 4.54 -29.42 -13.46
N LYS A 122 5.59 -29.21 -12.66
CA LYS A 122 5.50 -28.92 -11.21
C LYS A 122 5.23 -27.43 -10.99
N LYS A 123 4.51 -27.08 -9.92
CA LYS A 123 4.34 -25.69 -9.47
C LYS A 123 5.70 -25.08 -9.11
N TYR A 124 5.94 -23.81 -9.40
CA TYR A 124 7.21 -23.10 -9.18
C TYR A 124 7.78 -23.33 -7.77
N LYS A 125 6.98 -23.19 -6.72
CA LYS A 125 7.37 -23.45 -5.31
C LYS A 125 7.88 -24.85 -5.00
N LYS A 126 7.55 -25.85 -5.82
CA LYS A 126 7.95 -27.25 -5.64
C LYS A 126 9.18 -27.62 -6.50
N CYS A 127 9.69 -26.69 -7.29
CA CYS A 127 10.82 -26.90 -8.18
C CYS A 127 11.84 -25.77 -7.93
N HIS A 128 12.03 -24.85 -8.87
CA HIS A 128 13.00 -23.76 -8.78
C HIS A 128 12.73 -22.74 -7.66
N GLY A 129 11.50 -22.68 -7.14
CA GLY A 129 11.12 -21.82 -6.01
C GLY A 129 11.17 -22.50 -4.64
N ARG A 130 11.88 -23.63 -4.48
CA ARG A 130 11.96 -24.39 -3.22
C ARG A 130 13.09 -23.93 -2.29
N ALA A 131 14.06 -23.19 -2.81
CA ALA A 131 15.21 -22.64 -2.06
C ALA A 131 15.19 -21.09 -1.98
N ALA A 132 14.03 -20.48 -2.23
CA ALA A 132 13.80 -19.04 -2.13
C ALA A 132 12.91 -18.71 -0.94
#